data_AF-A0A5K0VN47-F1
#
_entry.id   AF-A0A5K0VN47-F1
#
_cell.length_a   1.000
_cell.length_b   1.000
_cell.length_c   1.000
_cell.angle_alpha   90.00
_cell.angle_beta   90.00
_cell.angle_gamma   90.00
#
_symmetry.space_group_name_H-M   'P 1'
#
loop_
_entity.id
_entity.type
_entity.pdbx_description
1 polymer ?
#
loop_
_entity_poly.entity_id
_entity_poly.type
_entity_poly.pdbx_seq_one_letter_code
_entity_poly.pdbx_strand_id
1 'polypeptide(L)'
;VMEIKRLNNMISDHGIYSRERLLIPIGDSEVLRDETCYIELDNSAKREVAVLYLEDVPEKKGNNMAPRSLTDSGKKKIVDSMKRSLQADDGTVKYYLSISNGDPRAAFSLYSEDLTWEGQFPGEGFP
;
A
#
# COMPACT_ATOMS: atom_id res chain seq x y z
N VAL A 1 11.24 -1.71 17.22
CA VAL A 1 10.09 -2.62 17.52
C VAL A 1 9.03 -2.02 18.46
N MET A 2 9.36 -1.07 19.36
CA MET A 2 8.36 -0.46 20.26
C MET A 2 7.30 0.40 19.56
N GLU A 3 7.67 1.07 18.49
CA GLU A 3 6.79 2.01 17.78
C GLU A 3 5.62 1.30 17.11
N ILE A 4 5.89 0.20 16.40
CA ILE A 4 4.88 -0.66 15.77
C ILE A 4 3.91 -1.21 16.84
N LYS A 5 4.43 -1.62 18.00
CA LYS A 5 3.60 -2.16 19.08
C LYS A 5 2.68 -1.09 19.69
N ARG A 6 3.15 0.15 19.81
CA ARG A 6 2.31 1.29 20.23
C ARG A 6 1.24 1.59 19.19
N LEU A 7 1.61 1.59 17.91
CA LEU A 7 0.68 1.88 16.82
C LEU A 7 -0.44 0.83 16.76
N ASN A 8 -0.09 -0.45 16.84
CA ASN A 8 -1.08 -1.54 16.86
C ASN A 8 -2.02 -1.44 18.07
N ASN A 9 -1.51 -1.05 19.24
CA ASN A 9 -2.37 -0.83 20.42
C ASN A 9 -3.29 0.39 20.26
N MET A 10 -2.85 1.43 19.56
CA MET A 10 -3.70 2.61 19.27
C MET A 10 -4.82 2.26 18.27
N ILE A 11 -4.52 1.46 17.25
CA ILE A 11 -5.44 1.12 16.15
C ILE A 11 -6.29 -0.12 16.45
N SER A 12 -5.99 -0.88 17.50
CA SER A 12 -6.81 -2.02 17.93
C SER A 12 -8.27 -1.62 18.17
N ASP A 13 -9.23 -2.54 17.97
CA ASP A 13 -10.66 -2.26 18.18
C ASP A 13 -10.92 -1.69 19.58
N HIS A 14 -10.38 -2.30 20.64
CA HIS A 14 -10.48 -1.71 21.99
C HIS A 14 -9.80 -0.34 22.09
N GLY A 15 -8.67 -0.16 21.41
CA GLY A 15 -7.94 1.10 21.40
C GLY A 15 -8.67 2.26 20.74
N ILE A 16 -9.35 2.02 19.62
CA ILE A 16 -10.10 3.05 18.89
C ILE A 16 -11.41 3.40 19.60
N TYR A 17 -12.11 2.42 20.18
CA TYR A 17 -13.39 2.67 20.87
C TYR A 17 -13.24 3.20 22.30
N SER A 18 -12.06 3.07 22.92
CA SER A 18 -11.81 3.58 24.28
C SER A 18 -11.34 5.04 24.31
N ARG A 19 -11.12 5.66 23.14
CA ARG A 19 -10.56 7.01 23.03
C ARG A 19 -11.57 7.94 22.38
N GLU A 20 -11.69 9.13 22.95
CA GLU A 20 -12.50 10.20 22.37
C GLU A 20 -11.86 10.75 21.08
N ARG A 21 -10.52 10.73 20.99
CA ARG A 21 -9.76 11.25 19.84
C ARG A 21 -8.54 10.36 19.56
N LEU A 22 -8.24 10.15 18.28
CA LEU A 22 -7.00 9.55 17.79
C LEU A 22 -6.09 10.67 17.26
N LEU A 23 -4.89 10.76 17.81
CA LEU A 23 -3.88 11.72 17.38
C LEU A 23 -2.82 10.97 16.58
N ILE A 24 -2.65 11.34 15.31
CA ILE A 24 -1.61 10.79 14.44
C ILE A 24 -0.45 11.81 14.42
N PRO A 25 0.76 11.43 14.88
CA PRO A 25 1.90 12.32 14.83
C PRO A 25 2.31 12.56 13.37
N ILE A 26 2.58 13.81 13.04
CA ILE A 26 3.10 14.25 11.74
C ILE A 26 4.41 15.00 11.96
N GLY A 27 5.32 14.93 11.00
CA GLY A 27 6.64 15.58 11.09
C GLY A 27 6.58 17.10 10.91
N ASP A 28 5.67 17.58 10.07
CA ASP A 28 5.45 19.00 9.79
C ASP A 28 3.96 19.28 9.67
N SER A 29 3.48 20.32 10.38
CA SER A 29 2.08 20.73 10.34
C SER A 29 1.72 21.56 9.11
N GLU A 30 2.68 22.23 8.48
CA GLU A 30 2.40 23.04 7.30
C GLU A 30 1.93 22.18 6.12
N VAL A 31 2.33 20.90 6.10
CA VAL A 31 1.88 19.89 5.13
C VAL A 31 0.37 19.62 5.20
N LEU A 32 -0.30 19.98 6.29
CA LEU A 32 -1.76 19.82 6.43
C LEU A 32 -2.54 21.11 6.15
N ARG A 33 -1.84 22.23 5.95
CA ARG A 33 -2.47 23.54 5.93
C ARG A 33 -3.15 23.76 4.58
N ASP A 34 -4.44 24.11 4.63
CA ASP A 34 -5.29 24.32 3.45
C ASP A 34 -5.42 23.09 2.53
N GLU A 35 -5.01 21.91 3.02
CA GLU A 35 -5.14 20.65 2.30
C GLU A 35 -6.52 20.01 2.44
N THR A 36 -6.91 19.23 1.44
CA THR A 36 -8.21 18.53 1.42
C THR A 36 -8.09 17.12 1.97
N CYS A 37 -8.83 16.83 3.03
CA CYS A 37 -8.98 15.46 3.54
C CYS A 37 -10.16 14.76 2.84
N TYR A 38 -9.93 13.53 2.39
CA TYR A 38 -10.91 12.68 1.73
C TYR A 38 -11.42 11.60 2.68
N ILE A 39 -12.65 11.14 2.48
CA ILE A 39 -13.19 9.95 3.14
C ILE A 39 -13.29 8.85 2.10
N GLU A 40 -12.64 7.72 2.37
CA GLU A 40 -12.64 6.55 1.48
C GLU A 40 -13.04 5.28 2.22
N LEU A 41 -13.58 4.30 1.48
CA LEU A 41 -13.87 2.98 2.03
C LEU A 41 -12.63 2.09 1.86
N ASP A 42 -12.04 1.67 2.97
CA ASP A 42 -10.99 0.65 2.96
C ASP A 42 -11.59 -0.68 2.47
N ASN A 43 -11.13 -1.16 1.32
CA ASN A 43 -11.63 -2.39 0.71
C ASN A 43 -11.33 -3.66 1.50
N SER A 44 -10.26 -3.65 2.31
CA SER A 44 -9.81 -4.77 3.14
C SER A 44 -10.54 -4.78 4.48
N ALA A 45 -10.64 -3.62 5.14
CA ALA A 45 -11.26 -3.50 6.45
C ALA A 45 -12.79 -3.29 6.41
N LYS A 46 -13.33 -2.92 5.23
CA LYS A 46 -14.75 -2.55 5.03
C LYS A 46 -15.21 -1.42 5.96
N ARG A 47 -14.33 -0.44 6.19
CA ARG A 47 -14.57 0.72 7.07
C ARG A 47 -14.21 2.02 6.35
N GLU A 48 -14.94 3.08 6.65
CA GLU A 48 -14.62 4.43 6.15
C GLU A 48 -13.39 4.97 6.89
N VAL A 49 -12.46 5.54 6.14
CA VAL A 49 -11.19 6.08 6.64
C VAL A 49 -10.95 7.48 6.07
N ALA A 50 -10.32 8.34 6.86
CA ALA A 50 -9.86 9.65 6.42
C ALA A 50 -8.48 9.51 5.75
N VAL A 51 -8.34 10.02 4.53
CA VAL A 51 -7.13 9.92 3.72
C VAL A 51 -6.68 11.32 3.30
N LEU A 52 -5.38 11.54 3.34
CA LEU A 52 -4.72 12.75 2.88
C LEU A 52 -3.65 12.36 1.86
N TYR A 53 -3.67 13.01 0.70
CA TYR A 53 -2.71 12.79 -0.37
C TYR A 53 -1.74 13.96 -0.44
N LEU A 54 -0.46 13.72 -0.16
CA LEU A 54 0.54 14.78 -0.05
C LEU A 54 1.12 15.22 -1.40
N GLU A 55 1.07 14.37 -2.42
CA GLU A 55 1.77 14.61 -3.69
C GLU A 55 0.87 14.59 -4.92
N ASP A 56 -0.39 14.15 -4.81
CA ASP A 56 -1.46 14.36 -5.79
C ASP A 56 -2.70 13.57 -5.37
N VAL A 57 -3.89 14.15 -5.56
CA VAL A 57 -5.16 13.43 -5.37
C VAL A 57 -5.25 12.37 -6.46
N PRO A 58 -5.37 11.06 -6.16
CA PRO A 58 -5.65 10.08 -7.19
C PRO A 58 -6.93 10.53 -7.87
N GLU A 59 -6.86 10.84 -9.17
CA GLU A 59 -8.01 11.30 -9.95
C GLU A 59 -9.19 10.42 -9.55
N LYS A 60 -10.26 11.04 -9.02
CA LYS A 60 -11.53 10.35 -8.78
C LYS A 60 -11.88 9.73 -10.12
N LYS A 61 -11.57 8.45 -10.26
CA LYS A 61 -11.86 7.68 -11.45
C LYS A 61 -13.37 7.55 -11.43
N GLY A 62 -14.03 8.57 -12.00
CA GLY A 62 -15.42 8.50 -12.35
C GLY A 62 -15.61 7.17 -13.06
N ASN A 63 -16.66 6.45 -12.68
CA ASN A 63 -17.17 5.30 -13.42
C ASN A 63 -16.97 5.53 -14.92
N ASN A 64 -15.92 4.94 -15.50
CA ASN A 64 -15.64 4.75 -16.93
C ASN A 64 -14.19 4.31 -17.10
N MET A 65 -13.95 3.06 -16.75
CA MET A 65 -13.19 2.08 -17.53
C MET A 65 -12.98 0.91 -16.59
N ALA A 66 -13.88 -0.07 -16.69
CA ALA A 66 -13.53 -1.41 -16.26
C ALA A 66 -12.16 -1.70 -16.89
N PRO A 67 -11.10 -2.00 -16.10
CA PRO A 67 -9.89 -2.53 -16.69
C PRO A 67 -10.36 -3.72 -17.51
N ARG A 68 -10.04 -3.75 -18.82
CA ARG A 68 -10.34 -4.90 -19.68
C ARG A 68 -10.03 -6.13 -18.85
N SER A 69 -11.09 -6.83 -18.42
CA SER A 69 -10.93 -7.95 -17.52
C SER A 69 -10.15 -8.97 -18.30
N LEU A 70 -8.84 -9.03 -18.07
CA LEU A 70 -8.03 -10.16 -18.48
C LEU A 70 -8.78 -11.38 -17.94
N THR A 71 -9.15 -12.27 -18.86
CA THR A 71 -9.74 -13.56 -18.51
C THR A 71 -8.88 -14.20 -17.43
N ASP A 72 -9.45 -15.03 -16.57
CA ASP A 72 -8.72 -15.68 -15.47
C ASP A 72 -7.42 -16.37 -15.97
N SER A 73 -7.47 -16.90 -17.20
CA SER A 73 -6.34 -17.43 -17.95
C SER A 73 -5.22 -16.40 -18.27
N GLY A 74 -5.57 -15.15 -18.57
CA GLY A 74 -4.63 -14.06 -18.83
C GLY A 74 -3.95 -13.55 -17.56
N LYS A 75 -4.70 -13.46 -16.45
CA LYS A 75 -4.13 -13.12 -15.13
C LYS A 75 -3.15 -14.20 -14.66
N LYS A 76 -3.52 -15.47 -14.84
CA LYS A 76 -2.65 -16.60 -14.51
C LYS A 76 -1.32 -16.57 -15.30
N LYS A 77 -1.36 -16.28 -16.60
CA LYS A 77 -0.15 -16.15 -17.42
C LYS A 77 0.78 -15.01 -16.97
N ILE A 78 0.22 -13.88 -16.55
CA ILE A 78 0.99 -12.74 -16.04
C ILE A 78 1.68 -13.13 -14.73
N VAL A 79 0.92 -13.73 -13.79
CA VAL A 79 1.47 -14.21 -12.52
C VAL A 79 2.56 -15.25 -12.75
N ASP A 80 2.33 -16.25 -13.60
CA ASP A 80 3.32 -17.30 -13.92
C ASP A 80 4.57 -16.74 -14.63
N SER A 81 4.41 -15.68 -15.43
CA SER A 81 5.53 -14.99 -16.05
C SER A 81 6.34 -14.19 -15.04
N MET A 82 5.68 -13.40 -14.19
CA MET A 82 6.34 -12.63 -13.14
C MET A 82 7.01 -13.52 -12.10
N LYS A 83 6.39 -14.62 -11.71
CA LYS A 83 6.97 -15.62 -10.82
C LYS A 83 8.31 -16.14 -11.34
N ARG A 84 8.37 -16.45 -12.64
CA ARG A 84 9.61 -16.91 -13.29
C ARG A 84 10.67 -15.82 -13.39
N SER A 85 10.27 -14.58 -13.68
CA SER A 85 11.22 -13.47 -13.82
C SER A 85 11.74 -12.94 -12.48
N LEU A 86 10.88 -12.89 -11.45
CA LEU A 86 11.19 -12.35 -10.13
C LEU A 86 11.78 -13.38 -9.16
N GLN A 87 11.68 -14.67 -9.49
CA GLN A 87 11.97 -15.79 -8.59
C GLN A 87 11.24 -15.70 -7.24
N ALA A 88 10.08 -15.03 -7.23
CA ALA A 88 9.26 -14.78 -6.05
C ALA A 88 8.13 -15.81 -5.93
N ASP A 89 7.52 -15.94 -4.76
CA ASP A 89 6.33 -16.78 -4.55
C ASP A 89 5.05 -16.13 -5.08
N ASP A 90 3.97 -16.91 -5.17
CA ASP A 90 2.66 -16.45 -5.66
C ASP A 90 2.07 -15.30 -4.84
N GLY A 91 2.32 -15.27 -3.52
CA GLY A 91 1.83 -14.23 -2.62
C GLY A 91 2.52 -12.91 -2.92
N THR A 92 3.84 -12.93 -3.03
CA THR A 92 4.65 -11.76 -3.38
C THR A 92 4.24 -11.17 -4.74
N VAL A 93 4.14 -12.00 -5.78
CA VAL A 93 3.74 -11.53 -7.12
C VAL A 93 2.33 -10.92 -7.10
N LYS A 94 1.37 -11.54 -6.39
CA LYS A 94 0.00 -11.00 -6.27
C LYS A 94 -0.04 -9.69 -5.50
N TYR A 95 0.80 -9.53 -4.48
CA TYR A 95 0.91 -8.29 -3.72
C TYR A 95 1.35 -7.14 -4.63
N TYR A 96 2.48 -7.29 -5.34
CA TYR A 96 3.00 -6.25 -6.23
C TYR A 96 2.05 -5.94 -7.40
N LEU A 97 1.37 -6.95 -7.94
CA LEU A 97 0.32 -6.73 -8.94
C LEU A 97 -0.90 -5.99 -8.38
N SER A 98 -1.25 -6.18 -7.10
CA SER A 98 -2.38 -5.48 -6.50
C SER A 98 -2.08 -4.00 -6.28
N ILE A 99 -0.88 -3.68 -5.80
CA ILE A 99 -0.48 -2.28 -5.55
C ILE A 99 -0.16 -1.54 -6.86
N SER A 100 0.17 -2.26 -7.93
CA SER A 100 0.36 -1.70 -9.27
C SER A 100 -0.93 -1.63 -10.11
N ASN A 101 -2.10 -1.88 -9.49
CA ASN A 101 -3.40 -1.91 -10.17
C ASN A 101 -3.44 -2.87 -11.38
N GLY A 102 -2.72 -3.99 -11.27
CA GLY A 102 -2.63 -5.02 -12.30
C GLY A 102 -1.66 -4.74 -13.44
N ASP A 103 -0.85 -3.67 -13.37
CA ASP A 103 0.22 -3.41 -14.33
C ASP A 103 1.48 -4.24 -13.99
N PRO A 104 1.86 -5.22 -14.83
CA PRO A 104 3.01 -6.07 -14.57
C PRO A 104 4.35 -5.33 -14.64
N ARG A 105 4.47 -4.26 -15.43
CA ARG A 105 5.72 -3.49 -15.56
C ARG A 105 5.95 -2.64 -14.32
N ALA A 106 4.90 -1.96 -13.84
CA ALA A 106 4.97 -1.21 -12.60
C ALA A 106 5.23 -2.13 -11.40
N ALA A 107 4.57 -3.30 -11.34
CA ALA A 107 4.83 -4.30 -10.31
C ALA A 107 6.29 -4.79 -10.31
N PHE A 108 6.88 -4.99 -11.49
CA PHE A 108 8.28 -5.39 -11.62
C PHE A 108 9.23 -4.29 -11.12
N SER A 109 8.95 -3.03 -11.45
CA SER A 109 9.75 -1.89 -11.01
C SER A 109 9.78 -1.78 -9.48
N LEU A 110 8.62 -1.85 -8.84
CA LEU A 110 8.50 -1.79 -7.38
C LEU A 110 9.27 -2.92 -6.70
N TYR A 111 9.11 -4.16 -7.17
CA TYR A 111 9.85 -5.29 -6.60
C TYR A 111 11.36 -5.17 -6.81
N SER A 112 11.79 -4.67 -7.97
CA SER A 112 13.22 -4.47 -8.23
C SER A 112 13.82 -3.39 -7.34
N GLU A 113 13.06 -2.35 -7.02
CA GLU A 113 13.46 -1.30 -6.09
C GLU A 113 13.65 -1.87 -4.69
N ASP A 114 12.67 -2.61 -4.17
CA ASP A 114 12.75 -3.26 -2.85
C ASP A 114 13.95 -4.24 -2.75
N LEU A 115 14.27 -4.97 -3.82
CA LEU A 115 15.49 -5.80 -3.86
C LEU A 115 16.79 -4.99 -3.75
N THR A 116 16.82 -3.75 -4.27
CA THR A 116 18.00 -2.88 -4.10
C THR A 116 18.19 -2.46 -2.65
N TRP A 117 17.10 -2.30 -1.90
CA TRP A 117 17.15 -2.04 -0.46
C TRP A 117 17.72 -3.24 0.31
N GLU A 118 17.39 -4.47 -0.08
CA GLU A 118 17.96 -5.68 0.53
C GLU A 118 19.46 -5.86 0.19
N GLY A 119 19.89 -5.46 -1.01
CA GLY A 119 21.29 -5.57 -1.45
C GLY A 119 22.24 -4.52 -0.87
N GLN A 120 21.73 -3.38 -0.40
CA GLN A 120 22.56 -2.32 0.20
C GLN A 120 22.93 -2.55 1.67
N PHE A 121 22.24 -3.45 2.37
CA PHE A 121 22.53 -3.79 3.77
C PHE A 121 22.83 -5.29 3.97
N PRO A 122 23.94 -5.82 3.41
CA PRO A 122 24.39 -7.16 3.77
C PRO A 122 25.04 -7.10 5.16
N GLY A 123 24.23 -7.18 6.22
CA GLY A 123 24.71 -7.65 7.52
C GLY A 123 25.49 -6.67 8.41
N GLU A 124 25.29 -5.37 8.31
CA GLU A 124 25.68 -4.46 9.39
C GLU A 124 24.44 -4.01 10.16
N GLY A 125 24.36 -4.48 11.41
CA GLY A 125 23.36 -4.02 12.36
C GLY A 125 23.41 -2.50 12.49
N PHE A 126 22.23 -1.89 12.47
CA PHE A 126 22.05 -0.47 12.74
C PHE A 126 22.74 -0.08 14.06
N PRO A 127 23.44 1.08 14.10
CA PRO A 127 23.99 1.61 15.35
C PRO A 127 22.90 1.99 16.35
#